data_AF-A0A4S8N4Z1-F1
#
_entry.id   AF-A0A4S8N4Z1-F1
#
_cell.length_a   1.000
_cell.length_b   1.000
_cell.length_c   1.000
_cell.angle_alpha   90.00
_cell.angle_beta   90.00
_cell.angle_gamma   90.00
#
_symmetry.space_group_name_H-M   'P 1'
#
loop_
_entity.id
_entity.type
_entity.pdbx_description
1 polymer ?
#
loop_
_entity_poly.entity_id
_entity_poly.type
_entity_poly.pdbx_seq_one_letter_code
_entity_poly.pdbx_strand_id
1 'polypeptide(L)'
;MHMGMGVKKILWLSRGLAIAVLLAVLPAVLPGLDGGSGRPAATADAAARTTACGGVAAVSSTDGVWRCRFSDDFTGTTLNRNKWIVQHTPVTGWRSGRECYLNHPENVRVSGGLLSLTAREKAKLFLCETPGGGGYWTRVTSGMVTTWGRFQQTYGRWEIRARFPDVTTRGVHSALWLWPRVQNYGAWPRSGEIDIAEFFSGKPDRAIPYIHYRKARWDPSVTNTSCLIDRTRFQTYRLDWTRSTLTVSIDGKVCVRHTINPAWPLSKPAPFDKPFFLALTQALGIGQNGYSSWTTQLPATTQIDWVRVWG
;
A
#
# COMPACT_ATOMS: atom_id res chain seq x y z
N MET A 1 -11.95 12.49 10.08
CA MET A 1 -12.88 13.44 9.44
C MET A 1 -13.28 12.85 8.10
N HIS A 2 -14.55 12.91 7.74
CA HIS A 2 -15.28 12.04 6.79
C HIS A 2 -14.68 11.86 5.40
N MET A 3 -14.86 10.67 4.80
CA MET A 3 -15.13 10.51 3.35
C MET A 3 -15.82 9.16 3.05
N GLY A 4 -17.14 9.23 2.80
CA GLY A 4 -17.95 8.12 2.30
C GLY A 4 -18.06 8.19 0.78
N MET A 5 -17.87 7.06 0.13
CA MET A 5 -17.92 6.84 -1.32
C MET A 5 -19.31 7.02 -1.93
N GLY A 6 -19.36 7.50 -3.17
CA GLY A 6 -20.47 7.29 -4.10
C GLY A 6 -19.94 6.77 -5.43
N VAL A 7 -20.17 5.49 -5.75
CA VAL A 7 -19.86 4.91 -7.07
C VAL A 7 -21.18 4.62 -7.78
N LYS A 8 -21.45 5.31 -8.89
CA LYS A 8 -22.54 4.98 -9.81
C LYS A 8 -21.97 4.28 -11.05
N LYS A 9 -22.59 3.16 -11.43
CA LYS A 9 -22.31 2.31 -12.61
C LYS A 9 -22.60 3.08 -13.90
N ILE A 10 -21.75 2.94 -14.93
CA ILE A 10 -22.12 3.17 -16.34
C ILE A 10 -21.46 2.11 -17.25
N LEU A 11 -22.27 1.65 -18.22
CA LEU A 11 -22.10 0.55 -19.17
C LEU A 11 -21.07 0.83 -20.29
N TRP A 12 -20.62 -0.29 -20.87
CA TRP A 12 -19.74 -0.40 -22.05
C TRP A 12 -20.38 0.07 -23.36
N LEU A 13 -19.58 0.64 -24.25
CA LEU A 13 -19.79 0.62 -25.70
C LEU A 13 -18.45 0.39 -26.42
N SER A 14 -18.52 -0.49 -27.42
CA SER A 14 -17.46 -1.07 -28.23
C SER A 14 -17.30 -0.36 -29.58
N ARG A 15 -16.28 -0.81 -30.34
CA ARG A 15 -15.84 -0.46 -31.72
C ARG A 15 -14.61 0.48 -31.74
N GLY A 16 -13.55 0.24 -32.50
CA GLY A 16 -13.25 -0.81 -33.46
C GLY A 16 -11.94 -0.50 -34.19
N LEU A 17 -11.48 -1.51 -34.93
CA LEU A 17 -10.50 -1.52 -36.01
C LEU A 17 -8.99 -1.39 -35.76
N ALA A 18 -8.31 -2.36 -36.36
CA ALA A 18 -6.89 -2.64 -36.42
C ALA A 18 -6.15 -1.75 -37.42
N ILE A 19 -4.82 -1.75 -37.34
CA ILE A 19 -3.90 -2.00 -38.46
C ILE A 19 -2.57 -2.50 -37.86
N ALA A 20 -2.16 -3.68 -38.30
CA ALA A 20 -0.86 -4.27 -38.04
C ALA A 20 0.13 -3.78 -39.11
N VAL A 21 1.34 -3.43 -38.70
CA VAL A 21 2.49 -3.30 -39.61
C VAL A 21 3.63 -4.15 -39.03
N LEU A 22 3.84 -5.30 -39.65
CA LEU A 22 5.05 -6.11 -39.48
C LEU A 22 6.20 -5.42 -40.21
N LEU A 23 7.32 -5.25 -39.52
CA LEU A 23 8.63 -5.10 -40.16
C LEU A 23 9.56 -6.15 -39.54
N ALA A 24 9.85 -7.16 -40.35
CA ALA A 24 10.84 -8.18 -40.06
C ALA A 24 12.25 -7.59 -40.25
N VAL A 25 13.13 -7.79 -39.28
CA VAL A 25 14.56 -7.58 -39.43
C VAL A 25 15.24 -8.92 -39.11
N LEU A 26 15.90 -9.47 -40.12
CA LEU A 26 16.69 -10.70 -40.04
C LEU A 26 17.98 -10.47 -39.22
N PRO A 27 18.49 -11.49 -38.50
CA PRO A 27 19.69 -11.36 -37.69
C PRO A 27 20.96 -11.59 -38.52
N ALA A 28 21.96 -10.73 -38.35
CA ALA A 28 23.32 -11.01 -38.79
C ALA A 28 24.00 -11.95 -37.78
N VAL A 29 24.42 -13.12 -38.26
CA VAL A 29 25.20 -14.10 -37.53
C VAL A 29 26.69 -13.74 -37.68
N LEU A 30 27.40 -13.61 -36.57
CA LEU A 30 28.88 -13.62 -36.53
C LEU A 30 29.33 -14.77 -35.61
N PRO A 31 30.42 -15.47 -35.96
CA PRO A 31 30.86 -16.65 -35.22
C PRO A 31 31.79 -16.32 -34.04
N GLY A 32 31.60 -17.08 -32.95
CA GLY A 32 32.67 -17.69 -32.15
C GLY A 32 33.52 -16.80 -31.25
N LEU A 33 33.19 -16.78 -29.96
CA LEU A 33 34.21 -16.80 -28.89
C LEU A 33 33.72 -17.75 -27.78
N ASP A 34 34.38 -18.90 -27.69
CA ASP A 34 34.32 -19.80 -26.55
C ASP A 34 34.82 -19.06 -25.30
N GLY A 35 33.89 -18.75 -24.41
CA GLY A 35 34.17 -18.27 -23.07
C GLY A 35 33.26 -19.02 -22.11
N GLY A 36 33.81 -19.99 -21.39
CA GLY A 36 33.11 -20.72 -20.35
C GLY A 36 32.56 -19.76 -19.30
N SER A 37 31.29 -19.39 -19.43
CA SER A 37 30.58 -18.63 -18.40
C SER A 37 29.99 -19.61 -17.40
N GLY A 38 30.70 -19.84 -16.30
CA GLY A 38 30.07 -20.37 -15.09
C GLY A 38 28.85 -19.51 -14.78
N ARG A 39 27.67 -20.13 -14.69
CA ARG A 39 26.46 -19.46 -14.21
C ARG A 39 26.81 -18.77 -12.89
N PRO A 40 26.68 -17.44 -12.76
CA PRO A 40 26.80 -16.83 -11.44
C PRO A 40 25.73 -17.47 -10.56
N ALA A 41 26.15 -18.10 -9.47
CA ALA A 41 25.25 -18.61 -8.46
C ALA A 41 24.35 -17.43 -8.03
N ALA A 42 23.06 -17.53 -8.30
CA ALA A 42 22.10 -16.56 -7.78
C ALA A 42 22.32 -16.50 -6.26
N THR A 43 22.60 -15.32 -5.74
CA THR A 43 22.75 -15.13 -4.29
C THR A 43 21.48 -15.61 -3.59
N ALA A 44 21.61 -16.14 -2.38
CA ALA A 44 20.47 -16.67 -1.61
C ALA A 44 19.30 -15.66 -1.50
N ASP A 45 19.61 -14.36 -1.52
CA ASP A 45 18.66 -13.26 -1.53
C ASP A 45 17.86 -13.15 -2.85
N ALA A 46 18.50 -13.41 -3.99
CA ALA A 46 17.82 -13.50 -5.29
C ALA A 46 16.94 -14.76 -5.39
N ALA A 47 17.40 -15.89 -4.84
CA ALA A 47 16.62 -17.14 -4.82
C ALA A 47 15.36 -17.01 -3.93
N ALA A 48 15.48 -16.40 -2.74
CA ALA A 48 14.35 -16.17 -1.84
C ALA A 48 13.25 -15.29 -2.47
N ARG A 49 13.61 -14.35 -3.37
CA ARG A 49 12.66 -13.47 -4.07
C ARG A 49 11.87 -14.14 -5.21
N THR A 50 12.14 -15.42 -5.50
CA THR A 50 11.39 -16.18 -6.53
C THR A 50 10.37 -17.16 -5.95
N THR A 51 10.47 -17.46 -4.65
CA THR A 51 9.62 -18.41 -3.96
C THR A 51 8.46 -17.71 -3.27
N ALA A 52 7.25 -18.26 -3.35
CA ALA A 52 6.07 -17.70 -2.69
C ALA A 52 6.34 -17.43 -1.19
N CYS A 53 5.98 -16.23 -0.73
CA CYS A 53 6.26 -15.74 0.62
C CYS A 53 7.72 -15.90 1.10
N GLY A 54 8.69 -15.80 0.19
CA GLY A 54 10.11 -15.93 0.54
C GLY A 54 10.52 -17.34 0.99
N GLY A 55 9.78 -18.37 0.56
CA GLY A 55 9.98 -19.75 0.98
C GLY A 55 9.30 -20.13 2.30
N VAL A 56 8.68 -19.18 3.00
CA VAL A 56 7.91 -19.46 4.22
C VAL A 56 6.51 -19.92 3.83
N ALA A 57 6.34 -21.23 3.65
CA ALA A 57 5.08 -21.81 3.22
C ALA A 57 3.94 -21.66 4.25
N ALA A 58 4.28 -21.63 5.55
CA ALA A 58 3.31 -21.50 6.62
C ALA A 58 3.89 -20.83 7.88
N VAL A 59 3.01 -20.22 8.67
CA VAL A 59 3.33 -19.59 9.96
C VAL A 59 2.34 -20.05 11.02
N SER A 60 2.81 -20.22 12.26
CA SER A 60 1.94 -20.54 13.40
C SER A 60 1.24 -19.29 13.93
N SER A 61 -0.02 -19.47 14.34
CA SER A 61 -0.87 -18.48 15.00
C SER A 61 -1.65 -19.12 16.16
N THR A 62 -2.35 -18.32 16.95
CA THR A 62 -3.27 -18.83 17.98
C THR A 62 -4.47 -19.58 17.41
N ASP A 63 -4.84 -19.28 16.16
CA ASP A 63 -6.01 -19.85 15.48
C ASP A 63 -5.61 -21.04 14.57
N GLY A 64 -4.35 -21.50 14.65
CA GLY A 64 -3.81 -22.61 13.87
C GLY A 64 -2.65 -22.22 12.95
N VAL A 65 -2.42 -23.02 11.91
CA VAL A 65 -1.34 -22.82 10.93
C VAL A 65 -1.89 -22.06 9.72
N TRP A 66 -1.31 -20.89 9.43
CA TRP A 66 -1.64 -20.05 8.27
C TRP A 66 -0.68 -20.32 7.12
N ARG A 67 -1.20 -20.49 5.90
CA ARG A 67 -0.39 -20.81 4.71
C ARG A 67 -0.22 -19.57 3.84
N CYS A 68 0.82 -19.51 3.02
CA CYS A 68 1.02 -18.39 2.10
C CYS A 68 -0.18 -18.23 1.15
N ARG A 69 -0.73 -17.01 1.04
CA ARG A 69 -1.90 -16.68 0.19
C ARG A 69 -1.59 -15.59 -0.82
N PHE A 70 -0.66 -14.69 -0.50
CA PHE A 70 -0.23 -13.62 -1.38
C PHE A 70 1.22 -13.25 -1.09
N SER A 71 2.00 -13.02 -2.13
CA SER A 71 3.30 -12.37 -2.00
C SER A 71 3.64 -11.54 -3.22
N ASP A 72 4.41 -10.48 -3.04
CA ASP A 72 5.05 -9.75 -4.12
C ASP A 72 6.40 -9.20 -3.65
N ASP A 73 7.48 -9.66 -4.28
CA ASP A 73 8.86 -9.22 -4.03
C ASP A 73 9.33 -8.18 -5.07
N PHE A 74 8.40 -7.68 -5.91
CA PHE A 74 8.61 -6.60 -6.88
C PHE A 74 9.82 -6.79 -7.81
N THR A 75 10.15 -8.04 -8.15
CA THR A 75 11.31 -8.43 -8.97
C THR A 75 11.17 -8.09 -10.46
N GLY A 76 9.96 -7.76 -10.91
CA GLY A 76 9.71 -7.34 -12.28
C GLY A 76 10.30 -5.98 -12.63
N THR A 77 10.09 -5.56 -13.87
CA THR A 77 10.45 -4.21 -14.37
C THR A 77 9.29 -3.23 -14.34
N THR A 78 8.08 -3.71 -14.04
CA THR A 78 6.84 -2.92 -13.94
C THR A 78 5.94 -3.50 -12.84
N LEU A 79 4.96 -2.70 -12.40
CA LEU A 79 3.98 -3.13 -11.40
C LEU A 79 3.11 -4.28 -11.95
N ASN A 80 3.06 -5.40 -11.21
CA ASN A 80 2.19 -6.51 -11.58
C ASN A 80 0.70 -6.13 -11.42
N ARG A 81 0.03 -5.86 -12.55
CA ARG A 81 -1.37 -5.41 -12.58
C ARG A 81 -2.41 -6.50 -12.26
N ASN A 82 -1.99 -7.76 -12.21
CA ASN A 82 -2.81 -8.86 -11.71
C ASN A 82 -2.85 -8.90 -10.17
N LYS A 83 -1.90 -8.22 -9.51
CA LYS A 83 -1.86 -8.11 -8.04
C LYS A 83 -2.30 -6.72 -7.57
N TRP A 84 -1.97 -5.68 -8.33
CA TRP A 84 -2.13 -4.30 -7.90
C TRP A 84 -2.92 -3.44 -8.89
N ILE A 85 -3.71 -2.53 -8.34
CA ILE A 85 -4.33 -1.41 -9.04
C ILE A 85 -3.64 -0.13 -8.56
N VAL A 86 -3.25 0.74 -9.48
CA VAL A 86 -2.79 2.09 -9.15
C VAL A 86 -4.00 2.97 -8.92
N GLN A 87 -3.99 3.70 -7.80
CA GLN A 87 -4.96 4.74 -7.53
C GLN A 87 -4.81 5.85 -8.57
N HIS A 88 -5.92 6.24 -9.21
CA HIS A 88 -5.93 7.26 -10.24
C HIS A 88 -7.06 8.25 -9.96
N THR A 89 -6.71 9.44 -9.46
CA THR A 89 -7.69 10.45 -9.03
C THR A 89 -8.64 10.86 -10.16
N PRO A 90 -8.19 11.10 -11.41
CA PRO A 90 -9.09 11.37 -12.55
C PRO A 90 -10.18 10.33 -12.79
N VAL A 91 -9.93 9.06 -12.45
CA VAL A 91 -10.89 7.95 -12.68
C VAL A 91 -11.75 7.68 -11.45
N THR A 92 -11.23 7.92 -10.25
CA THR A 92 -11.86 7.48 -8.99
C THR A 92 -12.44 8.64 -8.17
N GLY A 93 -11.97 9.86 -8.42
CA GLY A 93 -12.23 11.03 -7.60
C GLY A 93 -11.54 11.01 -6.23
N TRP A 94 -10.81 9.95 -5.90
CA TRP A 94 -10.22 9.78 -4.57
C TRP A 94 -8.87 10.47 -4.45
N ARG A 95 -8.66 11.11 -3.29
CA ARG A 95 -7.42 11.75 -2.83
C ARG A 95 -7.41 11.76 -1.30
N SER A 96 -6.23 11.88 -0.69
CA SER A 96 -6.09 11.96 0.78
C SER A 96 -5.70 13.37 1.26
N GLY A 97 -5.11 14.17 0.37
CA GLY A 97 -4.75 15.57 0.59
C GLY A 97 -4.85 16.39 -0.70
N ARG A 98 -3.84 17.22 -0.95
CA ARG A 98 -3.77 18.09 -2.15
C ARG A 98 -3.10 17.41 -3.35
N GLU A 99 -2.54 16.22 -3.18
CA GLU A 99 -1.91 15.44 -4.24
C GLU A 99 -2.93 14.91 -5.25
N CYS A 100 -2.51 14.74 -6.51
CA CYS A 100 -3.23 13.98 -7.53
C CYS A 100 -2.57 12.61 -7.68
N TYR A 101 -3.30 11.52 -7.44
CA TYR A 101 -2.75 10.18 -7.66
C TYR A 101 -2.74 9.84 -9.15
N LEU A 102 -1.56 9.52 -9.67
CA LEU A 102 -1.36 9.27 -11.10
C LEU A 102 -0.60 7.96 -11.35
N ASN A 103 -0.96 7.30 -12.46
CA ASN A 103 -0.26 6.12 -12.96
C ASN A 103 0.90 6.51 -13.86
N HIS A 104 1.88 7.23 -13.30
CA HIS A 104 3.12 7.58 -13.99
C HIS A 104 4.33 6.91 -13.33
N PRO A 105 5.39 6.56 -14.11
CA PRO A 105 6.62 5.99 -13.58
C PRO A 105 7.33 6.87 -12.53
N GLU A 106 7.07 8.18 -12.52
CA GLU A 106 7.58 9.13 -11.53
C GLU A 106 6.84 9.07 -10.18
N ASN A 107 5.68 8.42 -10.12
CA ASN A 107 4.86 8.26 -8.93
C ASN A 107 4.79 6.81 -8.47
N VAL A 108 4.74 5.86 -9.40
CA VAL A 108 4.68 4.42 -9.13
C VAL A 108 5.70 3.72 -10.01
N ARG A 109 6.78 3.22 -9.39
CA ARG A 109 7.86 2.53 -10.11
C ARG A 109 8.17 1.20 -9.46
N VAL A 110 8.30 0.16 -10.28
CA VAL A 110 8.93 -1.10 -9.85
C VAL A 110 10.28 -1.23 -10.55
N SER A 111 11.34 -1.43 -9.78
CA SER A 111 12.70 -1.54 -10.30
C SER A 111 13.62 -2.12 -9.22
N GLY A 112 14.49 -3.07 -9.58
CA GLY A 112 15.51 -3.60 -8.66
C GLY A 112 14.95 -4.38 -7.45
N GLY A 113 13.77 -4.98 -7.57
CA GLY A 113 13.11 -5.66 -6.46
C GLY A 113 12.40 -4.71 -5.49
N LEU A 114 12.12 -3.46 -5.89
CA LEU A 114 11.44 -2.48 -5.04
C LEU A 114 10.23 -1.89 -5.77
N LEU A 115 9.15 -1.69 -5.04
CA LEU A 115 8.11 -0.72 -5.36
C LEU A 115 8.44 0.63 -4.71
N SER A 116 8.51 1.68 -5.52
CA SER A 116 8.64 3.08 -5.07
C SER A 116 7.35 3.84 -5.33
N LEU A 117 6.81 4.43 -4.28
CA LEU A 117 5.66 5.34 -4.32
C LEU A 117 6.14 6.75 -3.98
N THR A 118 6.02 7.68 -4.91
CA THR A 118 6.64 9.01 -4.79
C THR A 118 5.60 10.12 -4.90
N ALA A 119 5.57 10.99 -3.88
CA ALA A 119 4.96 12.30 -3.95
C ALA A 119 5.99 13.29 -4.51
N ARG A 120 5.61 14.12 -5.48
CA ARG A 120 6.51 15.09 -6.10
C ARG A 120 5.77 16.32 -6.58
N GLU A 121 6.48 17.44 -6.59
CA GLU A 121 5.95 18.68 -7.13
C GLU A 121 6.30 18.85 -8.61
N LYS A 122 5.34 19.34 -9.39
CA LYS A 122 5.50 19.79 -10.78
C LYS A 122 5.81 21.28 -10.80
N ALA A 123 6.57 21.71 -11.81
CA ALA A 123 6.95 23.11 -11.97
C ALA A 123 5.75 24.07 -12.16
N LYS A 124 4.64 23.57 -12.71
CA LYS A 124 3.43 24.36 -12.97
C LYS A 124 2.22 23.72 -12.29
N LEU A 125 1.26 24.56 -11.88
CA LEU A 125 -0.08 24.10 -11.51
C LEU A 125 -0.70 23.36 -12.68
N PHE A 126 -1.41 22.28 -12.38
CA PHE A 126 -2.24 21.55 -13.34
C PHE A 126 -3.60 21.23 -12.71
N LEU A 127 -4.60 21.04 -13.55
CA LEU A 127 -5.91 20.58 -13.13
C LEU A 127 -5.83 19.05 -12.90
N CYS A 128 -5.98 18.62 -11.65
CA CYS A 128 -6.27 17.22 -11.36
C CYS A 128 -7.77 17.01 -11.53
N GLU A 129 -8.14 16.37 -12.64
CA GLU A 129 -9.52 16.06 -12.95
C GLU A 129 -10.11 15.06 -11.93
N THR A 130 -11.44 15.05 -11.84
CA THR A 130 -12.21 14.06 -11.10
C THR A 130 -13.40 13.60 -11.95
N PRO A 131 -13.95 12.40 -11.72
CA PRO A 131 -15.10 11.90 -12.46
C PRO A 131 -16.26 12.90 -12.47
N GLY A 132 -16.92 13.04 -13.62
CA GLY A 132 -18.07 13.95 -13.77
C GLY A 132 -17.71 15.39 -14.15
N GLY A 133 -16.49 15.65 -14.64
CA GLY A 133 -16.10 16.95 -15.21
C GLY A 133 -15.65 17.99 -14.17
N GLY A 134 -15.49 17.60 -12.91
CA GLY A 134 -14.89 18.42 -11.86
C GLY A 134 -13.37 18.30 -11.81
N GLY A 135 -12.75 19.00 -10.87
CA GLY A 135 -11.33 18.85 -10.58
C GLY A 135 -10.83 19.87 -9.56
N TYR A 136 -9.52 19.88 -9.34
CA TYR A 136 -8.86 20.87 -8.49
C TYR A 136 -7.46 21.17 -9.02
N TRP A 137 -7.03 22.42 -8.86
CA TRP A 137 -5.68 22.82 -9.19
C TRP A 137 -4.70 22.37 -8.13
N THR A 138 -3.62 21.72 -8.54
CA THR A 138 -2.53 21.30 -7.66
C THR A 138 -1.20 21.32 -8.40
N ARG A 139 -0.09 21.30 -7.65
CA ARG A 139 1.25 21.06 -8.20
C ARG A 139 1.76 19.67 -7.87
N VAL A 140 1.09 18.93 -6.98
CA VAL A 140 1.65 17.69 -6.44
C VAL A 140 1.00 16.48 -7.09
N THR A 141 1.82 15.56 -7.57
CA THR A 141 1.41 14.20 -7.95
C THR A 141 1.89 13.21 -6.91
N SER A 142 1.19 12.09 -6.76
CA SER A 142 1.62 11.03 -5.85
C SER A 142 1.29 9.62 -6.33
N GLY A 143 1.89 8.63 -5.67
CA GLY A 143 1.72 7.21 -5.93
C GLY A 143 0.95 6.50 -4.81
N MET A 144 -0.02 5.67 -5.20
CA MET A 144 -0.70 4.73 -4.32
C MET A 144 -1.09 3.49 -5.12
N VAL A 145 -0.94 2.33 -4.51
CA VAL A 145 -1.41 1.05 -5.07
C VAL A 145 -2.27 0.31 -4.08
N THR A 146 -3.23 -0.45 -4.58
CA THR A 146 -4.10 -1.29 -3.76
C THR A 146 -4.27 -2.67 -4.38
N THR A 147 -4.63 -3.64 -3.55
CA THR A 147 -5.04 -4.98 -3.98
C THR A 147 -6.54 -5.07 -4.29
N TRP A 148 -7.24 -3.94 -4.37
CA TRP A 148 -8.69 -3.90 -4.65
C TRP A 148 -9.04 -4.73 -5.89
N GLY A 149 -10.00 -5.65 -5.75
CA GLY A 149 -10.42 -6.52 -6.86
C GLY A 149 -9.34 -7.48 -7.38
N ARG A 150 -8.23 -7.66 -6.65
CA ARG A 150 -7.11 -8.56 -6.97
C ARG A 150 -6.84 -9.54 -5.84
N PHE A 151 -6.65 -9.03 -4.62
CA PHE A 151 -6.46 -9.83 -3.42
C PHE A 151 -7.15 -9.16 -2.23
N GLN A 152 -7.76 -9.97 -1.39
CA GLN A 152 -8.41 -9.56 -0.16
C GLN A 152 -8.55 -10.78 0.73
N GLN A 153 -8.50 -10.57 2.04
CA GLN A 153 -8.58 -11.68 2.98
C GLN A 153 -9.16 -11.18 4.31
N THR A 154 -9.79 -12.09 5.03
CA THR A 154 -10.12 -11.93 6.44
C THR A 154 -9.10 -12.70 7.27
N TYR A 155 -8.60 -12.11 8.35
CA TYR A 155 -7.60 -12.72 9.24
C TYR A 155 -6.25 -12.97 8.59
N GLY A 156 -5.35 -13.55 9.38
CA GLY A 156 -4.03 -13.97 8.93
C GLY A 156 -2.92 -13.02 9.34
N ARG A 157 -1.72 -13.34 8.85
CA ARG A 157 -0.53 -12.50 9.02
C ARG A 157 -0.31 -11.69 7.76
N TRP A 158 -0.18 -10.38 7.91
CA TRP A 158 0.19 -9.46 6.84
C TRP A 158 1.54 -8.86 7.20
N GLU A 159 2.55 -9.05 6.37
CA GLU A 159 3.87 -8.45 6.54
C GLU A 159 4.22 -7.61 5.32
N ILE A 160 4.74 -6.42 5.59
CA ILE A 160 5.19 -5.46 4.59
C ILE A 160 6.58 -5.02 5.00
N ARG A 161 7.59 -5.30 4.18
CA ARG A 161 8.93 -4.77 4.40
C ARG A 161 9.08 -3.47 3.63
N ALA A 162 9.18 -2.36 4.36
CA ALA A 162 9.17 -1.03 3.77
C ALA A 162 10.15 -0.08 4.46
N ARG A 163 10.43 1.03 3.78
CA ARG A 163 11.17 2.18 4.28
C ARG A 163 10.40 3.45 3.94
N PHE A 164 10.05 4.21 4.97
CA PHE A 164 9.36 5.49 4.80
C PHE A 164 10.32 6.61 4.33
N PRO A 165 9.79 7.72 3.76
CA PRO A 165 10.62 8.81 3.28
C PRO A 165 11.51 9.41 4.35
N ASP A 166 12.73 9.78 3.98
CA ASP A 166 13.63 10.57 4.82
C ASP A 166 13.31 12.07 4.75
N VAL A 167 12.12 12.44 5.23
CA VAL A 167 11.65 13.84 5.32
C VAL A 167 11.26 14.16 6.76
N THR A 168 11.77 15.27 7.29
CA THR A 168 11.48 15.73 8.68
C THR A 168 10.64 17.01 8.72
N THR A 169 10.40 17.62 7.56
CA THR A 169 9.50 18.77 7.40
C THR A 169 8.06 18.30 7.32
N ARG A 170 7.13 18.99 7.98
CA ARG A 170 5.69 18.67 7.92
C ARG A 170 5.18 18.66 6.48
N GLY A 171 4.25 17.77 6.20
CA GLY A 171 3.52 17.76 4.92
C GLY A 171 3.58 16.47 4.13
N VAL A 172 4.39 15.49 4.52
CA VAL A 172 4.45 14.17 3.91
C VAL A 172 3.74 13.17 4.81
N HIS A 173 2.86 12.36 4.23
CA HIS A 173 2.17 11.27 4.91
C HIS A 173 2.35 9.98 4.11
N SER A 174 2.68 8.86 4.74
CA SER A 174 2.67 7.55 4.10
C SER A 174 1.88 6.56 4.94
N ALA A 175 1.19 5.61 4.31
CA ALA A 175 0.38 4.63 5.02
C ALA A 175 0.51 3.23 4.42
N LEU A 176 0.56 2.23 5.31
CA LEU A 176 0.47 0.80 5.04
C LEU A 176 -0.79 0.28 5.75
N TRP A 177 -1.87 0.09 5.01
CA TRP A 177 -3.19 0.03 5.62
C TRP A 177 -4.16 -0.88 4.88
N LEU A 178 -5.17 -1.36 5.59
CA LEU A 178 -6.18 -2.27 5.09
C LEU A 178 -7.55 -1.56 5.15
N TRP A 179 -8.29 -1.65 4.06
CA TRP A 179 -9.64 -1.11 3.93
C TRP A 179 -10.65 -2.23 3.65
N PRO A 180 -11.88 -2.19 4.21
CA PRO A 180 -12.87 -3.23 3.97
C PRO A 180 -13.26 -3.27 2.49
N ARG A 181 -13.33 -4.47 1.92
CA ARG A 181 -13.82 -4.66 0.55
C ARG A 181 -15.22 -4.03 0.39
N VAL A 182 -16.07 -4.27 1.37
CA VAL A 182 -17.44 -3.75 1.40
C VAL A 182 -17.68 -3.19 2.79
N GLN A 183 -18.31 -2.02 2.85
CA GLN A 183 -18.70 -1.40 4.11
C GLN A 183 -19.98 -2.06 4.68
N ASN A 184 -19.88 -3.33 5.07
CA ASN A 184 -21.00 -4.17 5.52
C ASN A 184 -21.74 -3.64 6.77
N TYR A 185 -21.10 -2.80 7.58
CA TYR A 185 -21.63 -2.34 8.86
C TYR A 185 -22.00 -0.86 8.87
N GLY A 186 -22.11 -0.27 7.68
CA GLY A 186 -22.36 1.14 7.46
C GLY A 186 -21.08 1.93 7.19
N ALA A 187 -21.24 3.23 6.98
CA ALA A 187 -20.15 4.14 6.65
C ALA A 187 -19.01 4.08 7.68
N TRP A 188 -17.80 4.38 7.21
CA TRP A 188 -16.62 4.55 8.04
C TRP A 188 -16.93 5.43 9.28
N PRO A 189 -16.43 5.06 10.47
CA PRO A 189 -15.54 3.92 10.74
C PRO A 189 -16.28 2.62 11.08
N ARG A 190 -17.61 2.54 10.91
CA ARG A 190 -18.38 1.37 11.41
C ARG A 190 -17.98 0.05 10.77
N SER A 191 -17.51 0.08 9.53
CA SER A 191 -17.03 -1.12 8.81
C SER A 191 -15.55 -1.45 9.00
N GLY A 192 -14.84 -0.68 9.82
CA GLY A 192 -13.43 -0.92 10.12
C GLY A 192 -12.46 -0.28 9.13
N GLU A 193 -11.25 -0.03 9.61
CA GLU A 193 -10.01 0.27 8.88
C GLU A 193 -8.85 -0.13 9.81
N ILE A 194 -7.77 -0.69 9.24
CA ILE A 194 -6.61 -1.16 10.00
C ILE A 194 -5.35 -0.53 9.38
N ASP A 195 -4.78 0.44 10.07
CA ASP A 195 -3.50 1.03 9.71
C ASP A 195 -2.39 0.28 10.43
N ILE A 196 -1.63 -0.51 9.67
CA ILE A 196 -0.46 -1.22 10.20
C ILE A 196 0.64 -0.20 10.53
N ALA A 197 0.77 0.85 9.72
CA ALA A 197 1.70 1.93 9.96
C ALA A 197 1.32 3.19 9.17
N GLU A 198 1.12 4.31 9.88
CA GLU A 198 1.08 5.65 9.30
C GLU A 198 2.35 6.43 9.66
N PHE A 199 3.01 7.01 8.68
CA PHE A 199 4.18 7.86 8.85
C PHE A 199 3.82 9.32 8.60
N PHE A 200 4.03 10.17 9.59
CA PHE A 200 3.83 11.61 9.47
C PHE A 200 5.20 12.29 9.55
N SER A 201 5.61 13.04 8.53
CA SER A 201 6.93 13.67 8.52
C SER A 201 7.13 14.72 9.61
N GLY A 202 6.05 15.28 10.18
CA GLY A 202 6.10 16.10 11.39
C GLY A 202 6.44 15.35 12.69
N LYS A 203 6.43 14.00 12.67
CA LYS A 203 6.88 13.09 13.75
C LYS A 203 7.73 11.97 13.12
N PRO A 204 8.91 12.31 12.58
CA PRO A 204 9.61 11.43 11.65
C PRO A 204 10.29 10.22 12.32
N ASP A 205 10.32 10.16 13.65
CA ASP A 205 10.96 9.11 14.45
C ASP A 205 10.05 7.89 14.68
N ARG A 206 8.80 7.91 14.21
CA ARG A 206 7.79 6.90 14.52
C ARG A 206 6.85 6.61 13.36
N ALA A 207 6.27 5.42 13.40
CA ALA A 207 5.08 5.07 12.64
C ALA A 207 3.92 4.83 13.61
N ILE A 208 2.73 5.30 13.29
CA ILE A 208 1.56 5.24 14.16
C ILE A 208 0.59 4.21 13.59
N PRO A 209 0.42 3.03 14.21
CA PRO A 209 -0.68 2.14 13.88
C PRO A 209 -2.00 2.66 14.46
N TYR A 210 -3.11 2.37 13.77
CA TYR A 210 -4.44 2.71 14.25
C TYR A 210 -5.48 1.68 13.82
N ILE A 211 -6.36 1.28 14.74
CA ILE A 211 -7.51 0.41 14.48
C ILE A 211 -8.80 1.25 14.55
N HIS A 212 -9.31 1.63 13.38
CA HIS A 212 -10.48 2.50 13.26
C HIS A 212 -11.77 1.70 13.25
N TYR A 213 -12.57 1.85 14.30
CA TYR A 213 -13.95 1.37 14.34
C TYR A 213 -14.73 1.97 15.51
N ARG A 214 -16.05 1.74 15.53
CA ARG A 214 -16.92 2.12 16.64
C ARG A 214 -16.83 1.11 17.78
N LYS A 215 -16.03 1.45 18.79
CA LYS A 215 -15.83 0.69 20.03
C LYS A 215 -16.96 0.91 21.03
N ALA A 216 -17.21 -0.06 21.90
CA ALA A 216 -18.20 0.00 22.98
C ALA A 216 -17.87 1.06 24.06
N ARG A 217 -16.58 1.36 24.22
CA ARG A 217 -16.06 2.34 25.16
C ARG A 217 -14.78 2.96 24.61
N TRP A 218 -14.30 4.02 25.25
CA TRP A 218 -12.95 4.49 25.01
C TRP A 218 -11.95 3.35 25.26
N ASP A 219 -11.04 3.13 24.31
CA ASP A 219 -10.05 2.06 24.36
C ASP A 219 -8.75 2.58 23.72
N PRO A 220 -7.70 2.81 24.52
CA PRO A 220 -6.44 3.33 24.01
C PRO A 220 -5.65 2.26 23.26
N SER A 221 -5.98 0.98 23.40
CA SER A 221 -5.24 -0.11 22.76
C SER A 221 -5.37 -0.14 21.24
N VAL A 222 -6.25 0.68 20.65
CA VAL A 222 -6.39 0.78 19.19
C VAL A 222 -5.25 1.53 18.50
N THR A 223 -4.40 2.23 19.24
CA THR A 223 -3.30 3.00 18.66
C THR A 223 -2.13 3.10 19.62
N ASN A 224 -0.94 3.38 19.09
CA ASN A 224 0.23 3.69 19.89
C ASN A 224 1.10 4.71 19.17
N THR A 225 1.26 5.90 19.76
CA THR A 225 2.06 6.98 19.18
C THR A 225 3.54 6.91 19.57
N SER A 226 4.02 5.82 20.15
CA SER A 226 5.41 5.66 20.62
C SER A 226 6.15 4.52 19.90
N CYS A 227 5.63 4.13 18.74
CA CYS A 227 6.19 3.09 17.88
C CYS A 227 7.35 3.63 17.04
N LEU A 228 8.55 3.59 17.61
CA LEU A 228 9.77 4.12 16.99
C LEU A 228 10.17 3.33 15.75
N ILE A 229 10.67 4.05 14.75
CA ILE A 229 11.17 3.49 13.49
C ILE A 229 12.55 4.05 13.18
N ASP A 230 13.36 3.26 12.47
CA ASP A 230 14.58 3.74 11.81
C ASP A 230 14.34 3.86 10.30
N ARG A 231 14.25 5.09 9.79
CA ARG A 231 13.96 5.37 8.38
C ARG A 231 15.17 5.19 7.46
N THR A 232 16.36 5.00 8.01
CA THR A 232 17.57 4.78 7.19
C THR A 232 17.57 3.37 6.58
N ARG A 233 16.89 2.42 7.22
CA ARG A 233 16.79 1.02 6.80
C ARG A 233 15.36 0.58 6.53
N PHE A 234 15.24 -0.55 5.83
CA PHE A 234 13.96 -1.25 5.71
C PHE A 234 13.62 -1.94 7.04
N GLN A 235 12.35 -1.90 7.39
CA GLN A 235 11.79 -2.57 8.56
C GLN A 235 10.56 -3.39 8.14
N THR A 236 10.26 -4.44 8.90
CA THR A 236 9.09 -5.28 8.66
C THR A 236 7.93 -4.81 9.53
N TYR A 237 6.88 -4.32 8.89
CA TYR A 237 5.60 -3.95 9.50
C TYR A 237 4.67 -5.14 9.41
N ARG A 238 4.23 -5.64 10.56
CA ARG A 238 3.45 -6.88 10.66
C ARG A 238 2.13 -6.62 11.36
N LEU A 239 1.07 -7.20 10.81
CA LEU A 239 -0.23 -7.39 11.45
C LEU A 239 -0.50 -8.89 11.61
N ASP A 240 -0.74 -9.35 12.84
CA ASP A 240 -1.45 -10.59 13.09
C ASP A 240 -2.91 -10.28 13.41
N TRP A 241 -3.80 -10.70 12.53
CA TRP A 241 -5.24 -10.49 12.63
C TRP A 241 -5.93 -11.84 12.87
N THR A 242 -6.45 -12.01 14.08
CA THR A 242 -7.21 -13.20 14.50
C THR A 242 -8.69 -12.87 14.61
N ARG A 243 -9.51 -13.87 14.95
CA ARG A 243 -10.93 -13.60 15.26
C ARG A 243 -11.13 -12.65 16.45
N SER A 244 -10.20 -12.58 17.39
CA SER A 244 -10.38 -11.86 18.65
C SER A 244 -9.49 -10.64 18.82
N THR A 245 -8.33 -10.65 18.18
CA THR A 245 -7.28 -9.64 18.37
C THR A 245 -6.62 -9.19 17.08
N LEU A 246 -6.17 -7.92 17.10
CA LEU A 246 -5.31 -7.32 16.09
C LEU A 246 -4.00 -6.93 16.78
N THR A 247 -2.89 -7.56 16.38
CA THR A 247 -1.56 -7.23 16.90
C THR A 247 -0.70 -6.65 15.80
N VAL A 248 -0.24 -5.42 15.97
CA VAL A 248 0.73 -4.77 15.08
C VAL A 248 2.12 -4.82 15.71
N SER A 249 3.14 -5.17 14.94
CA SER A 249 4.54 -5.09 15.34
C SER A 249 5.44 -4.52 14.24
N ILE A 250 6.57 -3.94 14.64
CA ILE A 250 7.62 -3.41 13.76
C ILE A 250 8.92 -4.12 14.13
N ASP A 251 9.56 -4.80 13.18
CA ASP A 251 10.75 -5.66 13.43
C ASP A 251 10.54 -6.62 14.62
N GLY A 252 9.31 -7.16 14.76
CA GLY A 252 8.92 -8.06 15.84
C GLY A 252 8.60 -7.38 17.18
N LYS A 253 8.86 -6.09 17.35
CA LYS A 253 8.47 -5.33 18.55
C LYS A 253 7.00 -4.96 18.50
N VAL A 254 6.23 -5.44 19.48
CA VAL A 254 4.77 -5.17 19.54
C VAL A 254 4.51 -3.69 19.78
N CYS A 255 3.64 -3.15 18.94
CA CYS A 255 3.25 -1.76 18.89
C CYS A 255 1.82 -1.56 19.38
N VAL A 256 0.91 -2.36 18.85
CA VAL A 256 -0.50 -2.41 19.25
C VAL A 256 -0.86 -3.86 19.49
N ARG A 257 -1.61 -4.13 20.56
CA ARG A 257 -2.34 -5.38 20.77
C ARG A 257 -3.74 -5.03 21.22
N HIS A 258 -4.69 -5.13 20.30
CA HIS A 258 -6.05 -4.72 20.52
C HIS A 258 -6.99 -5.93 20.55
N THR A 259 -7.79 -6.04 21.61
CA THR A 259 -8.90 -7.01 21.68
C THR A 259 -10.18 -6.36 21.18
N ILE A 260 -10.77 -6.93 20.13
CA ILE A 260 -11.94 -6.38 19.45
C ILE A 260 -13.10 -6.22 20.45
N ASN A 261 -13.72 -5.02 20.51
CA ASN A 261 -14.79 -4.65 21.44
C ASN A 261 -15.82 -3.67 20.80
N PRO A 262 -16.54 -4.09 19.76
CA PRO A 262 -17.44 -3.20 19.03
C PRO A 262 -18.61 -2.73 19.89
N ALA A 263 -19.08 -1.51 19.62
CA ALA A 263 -20.33 -1.01 20.20
C ALA A 263 -21.55 -1.74 19.64
N TRP A 264 -22.59 -1.91 20.46
CA TRP A 264 -23.93 -2.31 20.01
C TRP A 264 -24.35 -1.50 18.78
N PRO A 265 -25.00 -2.06 17.75
CA PRO A 265 -25.58 -3.41 17.68
C PRO A 265 -24.59 -4.49 17.24
N LEU A 266 -23.32 -4.17 17.03
CA LEU A 266 -22.33 -5.14 16.59
C LEU A 266 -21.83 -5.98 17.78
N SER A 267 -21.53 -7.25 17.50
CA SER A 267 -20.87 -8.17 18.42
C SER A 267 -19.53 -8.63 17.84
N LYS A 268 -18.62 -9.10 18.70
CA LYS A 268 -17.34 -9.67 18.23
C LYS A 268 -17.63 -10.86 17.30
N PRO A 269 -16.91 -11.02 16.17
CA PRO A 269 -15.68 -10.33 15.79
C PRO A 269 -15.86 -9.09 14.88
N ALA A 270 -17.08 -8.60 14.70
CA ALA A 270 -17.33 -7.43 13.86
C ALA A 270 -16.61 -6.16 14.40
N PRO A 271 -16.23 -5.22 13.52
CA PRO A 271 -16.37 -5.27 12.06
C PRO A 271 -15.23 -6.00 11.34
N PHE A 272 -14.28 -6.58 12.07
CA PHE A 272 -13.09 -7.22 11.53
C PHE A 272 -13.32 -8.72 11.25
N ASP A 273 -14.47 -9.03 10.66
CA ASP A 273 -14.91 -10.35 10.27
C ASP A 273 -15.28 -10.43 8.77
N LYS A 274 -14.96 -9.38 8.02
CA LYS A 274 -15.15 -9.26 6.56
C LYS A 274 -13.80 -9.13 5.85
N PRO A 275 -13.70 -9.42 4.55
CA PRO A 275 -12.44 -9.30 3.82
C PRO A 275 -11.98 -7.84 3.67
N PHE A 276 -10.70 -7.60 3.89
CA PHE A 276 -10.04 -6.31 3.64
C PHE A 276 -9.02 -6.48 2.52
N PHE A 277 -8.80 -5.41 1.76
CA PHE A 277 -7.71 -5.32 0.80
C PHE A 277 -6.63 -4.38 1.33
N LEU A 278 -5.39 -4.63 0.94
CA LEU A 278 -4.23 -3.81 1.26
C LEU A 278 -4.14 -2.59 0.35
N ALA A 279 -3.78 -1.45 0.93
CA ALA A 279 -3.39 -0.22 0.29
C ALA A 279 -2.01 0.24 0.77
N LEU A 280 -1.17 0.66 -0.18
CA LEU A 280 0.17 1.20 0.05
C LEU A 280 0.18 2.62 -0.51
N THR A 281 0.48 3.60 0.33
CA THR A 281 0.22 5.01 0.01
C THR A 281 1.42 5.88 0.33
N GLN A 282 1.80 6.71 -0.65
CA GLN A 282 2.52 7.94 -0.43
C GLN A 282 1.55 9.10 -0.65
N ALA A 283 1.41 10.00 0.30
CA ALA A 283 0.45 11.09 0.33
C ALA A 283 1.08 12.40 0.81
N LEU A 284 0.30 13.48 0.72
CA LEU A 284 0.55 14.68 1.51
C LEU A 284 -0.21 14.61 2.83
N GLY A 285 0.40 15.17 3.87
CA GLY A 285 -0.24 15.30 5.17
C GLY A 285 -1.29 16.40 5.20
N ILE A 286 -2.20 16.27 6.15
CA ILE A 286 -3.30 17.19 6.46
C ILE A 286 -3.24 17.61 7.93
N GLY A 287 -4.03 18.61 8.31
CA GLY A 287 -4.14 19.07 9.70
C GLY A 287 -2.78 19.47 10.29
N GLN A 288 -2.42 18.87 11.44
CA GLN A 288 -1.14 19.15 12.12
C GLN A 288 0.10 18.71 11.32
N ASN A 289 -0.06 17.80 10.36
CA ASN A 289 0.99 17.41 9.41
C ASN A 289 0.74 18.02 8.01
N GLY A 290 0.02 19.15 7.93
CA GLY A 290 -0.42 19.74 6.67
C GLY A 290 0.72 20.08 5.71
N TYR A 291 0.50 19.80 4.42
CA TYR A 291 1.38 20.24 3.33
C TYR A 291 1.43 21.76 3.19
N SER A 292 2.64 22.26 2.93
CA SER A 292 2.94 23.64 2.55
C SER A 292 3.91 23.64 1.39
N SER A 293 3.57 24.36 0.32
CA SER A 293 4.44 24.51 -0.87
C SER A 293 5.76 25.22 -0.58
N TRP A 294 5.90 25.85 0.59
CA TRP A 294 7.10 26.59 0.98
C TRP A 294 8.06 25.77 1.84
N THR A 295 7.55 24.77 2.55
CA THR A 295 8.33 24.09 3.60
C THR A 295 8.35 22.57 3.47
N THR A 296 7.36 21.96 2.81
CA THR A 296 7.34 20.50 2.64
C THR A 296 8.40 20.10 1.62
N GLN A 297 9.35 19.28 2.05
CA GLN A 297 10.38 18.74 1.16
C GLN A 297 9.80 17.61 0.29
N LEU A 298 9.83 17.84 -1.02
CA LEU A 298 9.50 16.88 -2.06
C LEU A 298 10.68 16.81 -3.07
N PRO A 299 10.92 15.67 -3.74
CA PRO A 299 10.13 14.45 -3.70
C PRO A 299 10.29 13.66 -2.41
N ALA A 300 9.22 12.96 -2.01
CA ALA A 300 9.22 12.05 -0.88
C ALA A 300 8.78 10.66 -1.36
N THR A 301 9.58 9.62 -1.06
CA THR A 301 9.36 8.27 -1.59
C THR A 301 9.25 7.25 -0.48
N THR A 302 8.13 6.52 -0.45
CA THR A 302 7.98 5.29 0.33
C THR A 302 8.43 4.12 -0.52
N GLN A 303 9.34 3.31 -0.01
CA GLN A 303 9.86 2.14 -0.71
C GLN A 303 9.37 0.86 -0.04
N ILE A 304 8.95 -0.10 -0.84
CA ILE A 304 8.48 -1.42 -0.38
C ILE A 304 9.33 -2.48 -1.08
N ASP A 305 9.97 -3.32 -0.28
CA ASP A 305 10.80 -4.43 -0.75
C ASP A 305 9.96 -5.67 -1.02
N TRP A 306 9.04 -6.01 -0.12
CA TRP A 306 8.08 -7.07 -0.36
C TRP A 306 6.81 -6.93 0.48
N VAL A 307 5.76 -7.61 0.02
CA VAL A 307 4.51 -7.84 0.75
C VAL A 307 4.25 -9.33 0.80
N ARG A 308 3.88 -9.85 1.98
CA ARG A 308 3.58 -11.28 2.19
C ARG A 308 2.39 -11.43 3.11
N VAL A 309 1.49 -12.35 2.77
CA VAL A 309 0.26 -12.61 3.51
C VAL A 309 0.05 -14.11 3.67
N TRP A 310 -0.22 -14.53 4.91
CA TRP A 310 -0.58 -15.89 5.27
C TRP A 310 -1.98 -15.91 5.87
N GLY A 311 -2.75 -16.98 5.63
CA GLY A 311 -4.08 -17.19 6.22
C GLY A 311 -4.58 -18.62 6.10
#